data_AF-A0A5A7V6R9-F1
#
_entry.id   AF-A0A5A7V6R9-F1
#
_cell.length_a   1.000
_cell.length_b   1.000
_cell.length_c   1.000
_cell.angle_alpha   90.00
_cell.angle_beta   90.00
_cell.angle_gamma   90.00
#
_symmetry.space_group_name_H-M   'P 1'
#
loop_
_entity.id
_entity.type
_entity.pdbx_description
1 polymer ?
#
loop_
_entity_poly.entity_id
_entity_poly.type
_entity_poly.pdbx_seq_one_letter_code
_entity_poly.pdbx_strand_id
1 'polypeptide(L)'
;MEEMTALKQNETWEIVELPRNKKPVGCKWVFTIKFLWSLAVNLDRSLYQLDVKNTFLNGDLEEEVFISLPPGLEKELASSKICKLKKSLYGLKQSPRAWFERFGKVVQLILTGDDEASLDDFEKKLASEFQIKDLGLLKYFLGMEFARSKKGIFVNKRKYVLDLLEETSLLGCRIAKTPIRPNLKLLAAKAKEIKDREQYQRLLGRLIYCICWSPEKGILFKRNNHFQVEGYTNAD
;
A
#
# COMPACT_ATOMS: atom_id res chain seq x y z
N MET A 1 0.14 3.09 21.79
CA MET A 1 -0.99 3.01 22.73
C MET A 1 -2.05 4.09 22.44
N GLU A 2 -1.65 5.30 22.04
CA GLU A 2 -2.57 6.42 21.74
C GLU A 2 -3.69 6.11 20.74
N GLU A 3 -3.45 5.36 19.66
CA GLU A 3 -4.50 5.05 18.66
C GLU A 3 -5.57 4.11 19.23
N MET A 4 -5.18 2.99 19.86
CA MET A 4 -6.12 2.07 20.51
C MET A 4 -6.80 2.67 21.75
N THR A 5 -6.11 3.56 22.47
CA THR A 5 -6.67 4.30 23.60
C THR A 5 -7.65 5.37 23.14
N ALA A 6 -7.35 6.11 22.07
CA ALA A 6 -8.25 7.09 21.47
C ALA A 6 -9.51 6.42 20.91
N LEU A 7 -9.38 5.25 20.29
CA LEU A 7 -10.53 4.53 19.76
C LEU A 7 -11.41 3.93 20.87
N LYS A 8 -10.81 3.54 22.01
CA LYS A 8 -11.55 3.19 23.23
C LYS A 8 -12.21 4.41 23.88
N GLN A 9 -11.54 5.55 23.94
CA GLN A 9 -12.08 6.80 24.50
C GLN A 9 -13.23 7.39 23.67
N ASN A 10 -13.22 7.16 22.36
CA ASN A 10 -14.25 7.62 21.44
C ASN A 10 -15.37 6.60 21.20
N GLU A 11 -15.43 5.51 21.98
CA GLU A 11 -16.43 4.43 21.83
C GLU A 11 -16.60 3.97 20.37
N THR A 12 -15.51 3.94 19.60
CA THR A 12 -15.58 3.82 18.13
C THR A 12 -16.07 2.44 17.67
N TRP A 13 -16.08 1.45 18.56
CA TRP A 13 -16.58 0.11 18.30
C TRP A 13 -17.13 -0.55 19.55
N GLU A 14 -18.05 -1.48 19.35
CA GLU A 14 -18.55 -2.41 20.34
C GLU A 14 -18.02 -3.81 20.02
N ILE A 15 -17.68 -4.57 21.06
CA ILE A 15 -17.32 -5.97 20.90
C ILE A 15 -18.61 -6.77 20.72
N VAL A 16 -18.85 -7.25 19.51
CA VAL A 16 -20.03 -8.05 19.16
C VAL A 16 -19.62 -9.42 18.60
N GLU A 17 -20.46 -10.43 18.81
CA GLU A 17 -20.32 -11.70 18.09
C GLU A 17 -20.54 -11.50 16.59
N LEU A 18 -19.77 -12.20 15.76
CA LEU A 18 -19.87 -12.09 14.31
C LEU A 18 -21.28 -12.53 13.83
N PRO A 19 -22.11 -11.65 13.24
CA PRO A 19 -23.44 -12.03 12.80
C PRO A 19 -23.39 -13.09 11.70
N ARG A 20 -24.38 -14.01 11.68
CA ARG A 20 -24.51 -15.04 10.64
C ARG A 20 -24.52 -14.37 9.25
N ASN A 21 -23.75 -14.91 8.31
CA ASN A 21 -23.55 -14.41 6.93
C ASN A 21 -22.81 -13.07 6.78
N LYS A 22 -22.08 -12.59 7.79
CA LYS A 22 -21.17 -11.43 7.67
C LYS A 22 -19.71 -11.89 7.73
N LYS A 23 -18.83 -11.25 6.96
CA LYS A 23 -17.37 -11.43 7.03
C LYS A 23 -16.76 -10.23 7.75
N PRO A 24 -15.91 -10.43 8.77
CA PRO A 24 -15.27 -9.32 9.45
C PRO A 24 -14.31 -8.60 8.51
N VAL A 25 -14.38 -7.27 8.46
CA VAL A 25 -13.40 -6.46 7.73
C VAL A 25 -12.16 -6.33 8.61
N GLY A 26 -11.08 -6.99 8.23
CA GLY A 26 -9.83 -6.88 8.96
C GLY A 26 -9.19 -5.51 8.75
N CYS A 27 -8.97 -4.73 9.81
CA CYS A 27 -8.01 -3.62 9.82
C CYS A 27 -6.57 -4.19 9.81
N LYS A 28 -6.24 -5.13 8.93
CA LYS A 28 -5.05 -5.97 9.08
C LYS A 28 -3.80 -5.36 8.45
N TRP A 29 -3.90 -4.83 7.24
CA TRP A 29 -2.71 -4.61 6.42
C TRP A 29 -1.78 -3.50 6.94
N VAL A 30 -2.34 -2.35 7.34
CA VAL A 30 -1.54 -1.25 7.92
C VAL A 30 -0.85 -1.70 9.21
N PHE A 31 -1.53 -2.50 10.03
CA PHE A 31 -0.97 -3.01 11.28
C PHE A 31 0.08 -4.10 11.04
N THR A 32 -0.11 -4.99 10.06
CA THR A 32 0.88 -6.00 9.67
C THR A 32 2.19 -5.35 9.24
N ILE A 33 2.13 -4.31 8.40
CA ILE A 33 3.34 -3.63 7.93
C ILE A 33 4.03 -2.84 9.06
N LYS A 34 3.27 -2.10 9.88
CA LYS A 34 3.80 -1.44 11.08
C LYS A 34 4.49 -2.46 12.02
N PHE A 35 3.91 -3.64 12.18
CA PHE A 35 4.48 -4.72 12.99
C PHE A 35 5.78 -5.28 12.39
N LEU A 36 5.83 -5.53 11.07
CA LEU A 36 7.06 -5.98 10.40
C LEU A 36 8.22 -5.01 10.59
N TRP A 37 7.97 -3.70 10.49
CA TRP A 37 9.01 -2.70 10.71
C TRP A 37 9.46 -2.65 12.17
N SER A 38 8.53 -2.75 13.12
CA SER A 38 8.86 -2.87 14.54
C SER A 38 9.74 -4.10 14.81
N LEU A 39 9.39 -5.26 14.24
CA LEU A 39 10.19 -6.47 14.35
C LEU A 39 11.60 -6.27 13.78
N ALA A 40 11.72 -5.69 12.59
CA ALA A 40 13.01 -5.43 11.97
C ALA A 40 13.90 -4.52 12.83
N VAL A 41 13.31 -3.47 13.44
CA VAL A 41 14.04 -2.58 14.36
C VAL A 41 14.54 -3.32 15.60
N ASN A 42 13.69 -4.13 16.22
CA ASN A 42 13.99 -4.81 17.48
C ASN A 42 14.93 -6.02 17.30
N LEU A 43 14.94 -6.63 16.12
CA LEU A 43 15.87 -7.71 15.76
C LEU A 43 17.17 -7.20 15.10
N ASP A 44 17.34 -5.87 15.03
CA ASP A 44 18.42 -5.19 14.30
C ASP A 44 18.60 -5.68 12.84
N ARG A 45 17.50 -6.04 12.19
CA ARG A 45 17.50 -6.52 10.81
C ARG A 45 17.34 -5.37 9.83
N SER A 46 18.11 -5.42 8.75
CA SER A 46 17.93 -4.53 7.61
C SER A 46 16.75 -4.97 6.77
N LEU A 47 15.93 -3.99 6.39
CA LEU A 47 14.84 -4.18 5.44
C LEU A 47 15.38 -3.90 4.04
N TYR A 48 15.34 -4.91 3.18
CA TYR A 48 15.66 -4.80 1.77
C TYR A 48 14.36 -4.80 0.96
N GLN A 49 14.36 -4.08 -0.15
CA GLN A 49 13.20 -3.94 -1.01
C GLN A 49 13.50 -4.55 -2.37
N LEU A 50 12.69 -5.54 -2.74
CA LEU A 50 12.72 -6.18 -4.04
C LEU A 50 11.47 -5.76 -4.82
N ASP A 51 11.66 -5.40 -6.08
CA ASP A 51 10.59 -5.09 -7.01
C ASP A 51 10.49 -6.21 -8.06
N VAL A 52 9.32 -6.82 -8.18
CA VAL A 52 9.06 -7.85 -9.19
C VAL A 52 8.44 -7.18 -10.40
N LYS A 53 9.08 -7.32 -11.56
CA LYS A 53 8.55 -6.78 -12.81
C LYS A 53 7.35 -7.59 -13.28
N ASN A 54 6.35 -6.88 -13.81
CA ASN A 54 5.18 -7.47 -14.44
C ASN A 54 4.48 -8.54 -13.58
N THR A 55 4.35 -8.31 -12.27
CA THR A 55 3.82 -9.28 -11.29
C THR A 55 2.59 -10.06 -11.75
N PHE A 56 1.60 -9.37 -12.33
CA PHE A 56 0.38 -10.02 -12.78
C PHE A 56 0.59 -11.00 -13.95
N LEU A 57 1.58 -10.77 -14.83
CA LEU A 57 1.90 -11.72 -15.90
C LEU A 57 2.46 -13.05 -15.37
N ASN A 58 2.95 -13.07 -14.13
CA ASN A 58 3.41 -14.30 -13.52
C ASN A 58 2.24 -15.15 -13.01
N GLY A 59 1.10 -14.55 -12.67
CA GLY A 59 -0.09 -15.26 -12.18
C GLY A 59 -0.75 -16.12 -13.25
N ASP A 60 -1.01 -17.38 -12.91
CA ASP A 60 -1.76 -18.31 -13.76
C ASP A 60 -3.27 -18.09 -13.57
N LEU A 61 -4.04 -18.05 -14.66
CA LEU A 61 -5.49 -17.94 -14.58
C LEU A 61 -6.12 -19.32 -14.50
N GLU A 62 -6.91 -19.57 -13.45
CA GLU A 62 -7.75 -20.76 -13.33
C GLU A 62 -9.02 -20.64 -14.18
N GLU A 63 -9.54 -19.41 -14.34
CA GLU A 63 -10.75 -19.16 -15.09
C GLU A 63 -10.46 -18.84 -16.56
N GLU A 64 -11.43 -19.13 -17.43
CA GLU A 64 -11.36 -18.71 -18.82
C GLU A 64 -11.72 -17.24 -18.97
N VAL A 65 -10.74 -16.43 -19.36
CA VAL A 65 -10.93 -15.01 -19.63
C VAL A 65 -10.57 -14.74 -21.07
N PHE A 66 -11.46 -14.04 -21.77
CA PHE A 66 -11.26 -13.63 -23.15
C PHE A 66 -11.17 -12.11 -23.24
N ILE A 67 -10.32 -11.61 -24.12
CA ILE A 67 -10.21 -10.19 -24.45
C ILE A 67 -10.31 -10.01 -25.96
N SER A 68 -10.72 -8.82 -26.38
CA SER A 68 -10.59 -8.41 -27.78
C SER A 68 -9.13 -8.43 -28.21
N LEU A 69 -8.88 -8.51 -29.52
CA LEU A 69 -7.53 -8.46 -30.06
C LEU A 69 -6.83 -7.17 -29.60
N PRO A 70 -5.55 -7.24 -29.19
CA PRO A 70 -4.80 -6.05 -28.87
C PRO A 70 -4.62 -5.16 -30.11
N PRO A 71 -4.58 -3.82 -29.93
CA PRO A 71 -4.25 -2.90 -31.02
C PRO A 71 -2.94 -3.31 -31.70
N GLY A 72 -2.98 -3.51 -33.01
CA GLY A 72 -1.82 -3.95 -33.82
C GLY A 72 -1.94 -5.38 -34.37
N LEU A 73 -2.61 -6.30 -33.65
CA LEU A 73 -2.86 -7.67 -34.14
C LEU A 73 -4.10 -7.78 -35.03
N GLU A 74 -4.97 -6.78 -35.00
CA GLU A 74 -6.22 -6.74 -35.77
C GLU A 74 -6.01 -6.78 -37.29
N LYS A 75 -4.86 -6.31 -37.78
CA LYS A 75 -4.57 -6.25 -39.24
C LYS A 75 -4.12 -7.59 -39.82
N GLU A 76 -3.61 -8.49 -38.98
CA GLU A 76 -3.06 -9.78 -39.42
C GLU A 76 -4.06 -10.94 -39.28
N LEU A 77 -5.11 -10.76 -38.47
CA LEU A 77 -6.05 -11.82 -38.12
C LEU A 77 -7.48 -11.45 -38.54
N ALA A 78 -8.20 -12.42 -39.09
CA ALA A 78 -9.59 -12.26 -39.49
C ALA A 78 -10.47 -11.69 -38.36
N SER A 79 -11.40 -10.81 -38.73
CA SER A 79 -12.27 -9.96 -37.89
C SER A 79 -13.09 -10.68 -36.79
N SER A 80 -13.05 -12.01 -36.67
CA SER A 80 -13.84 -12.78 -35.69
C SER A 80 -13.02 -13.47 -34.60
N LYS A 81 -11.69 -13.34 -34.60
CA LYS A 81 -10.83 -13.99 -33.59
C LYS A 81 -10.76 -13.15 -32.31
N ILE A 82 -10.78 -13.83 -31.16
CA ILE A 82 -10.60 -13.24 -29.82
C ILE A 82 -9.42 -13.92 -29.10
N CYS A 83 -8.82 -13.25 -28.12
CA CYS A 83 -7.70 -13.80 -27.36
C CYS A 83 -8.19 -14.45 -26.06
N LYS A 84 -7.88 -15.74 -25.86
CA LYS A 84 -7.98 -16.38 -24.55
C LYS A 84 -6.73 -16.09 -23.73
N LEU A 85 -6.88 -15.52 -22.55
CA LEU A 85 -5.77 -15.27 -21.65
C LEU A 85 -5.33 -16.55 -20.96
N LYS A 86 -4.02 -16.80 -20.97
CA LYS A 86 -3.39 -17.89 -20.21
C LYS A 86 -2.79 -17.41 -18.88
N LYS A 87 -2.47 -16.12 -18.79
CA LYS A 87 -1.86 -15.45 -17.64
C LYS A 87 -2.70 -14.26 -17.23
N SER A 88 -2.60 -13.87 -15.97
CA SER A 88 -3.34 -12.72 -15.46
C SER A 88 -2.77 -11.41 -15.99
N LEU A 89 -3.62 -10.38 -16.12
CA LEU A 89 -3.24 -9.07 -16.66
C LEU A 89 -3.62 -7.96 -15.68
N TYR A 90 -2.92 -6.84 -15.76
CA TYR A 90 -3.32 -5.64 -15.01
C TYR A 90 -4.77 -5.25 -15.33
N GLY A 91 -5.52 -4.87 -14.30
CA GLY A 91 -6.93 -4.46 -14.42
C GLY A 91 -7.96 -5.58 -14.30
N LEU A 92 -7.56 -6.87 -14.39
CA LEU A 92 -8.49 -7.95 -14.06
C LEU A 92 -8.65 -8.07 -12.53
N LYS A 93 -9.88 -8.33 -12.09
CA LYS A 93 -10.23 -8.41 -10.66
C LYS A 93 -9.49 -9.55 -9.94
N GLN A 94 -9.20 -10.64 -10.65
CA GLN A 94 -8.57 -11.86 -10.13
C GLN A 94 -7.03 -11.82 -10.18
N SER A 95 -6.41 -10.89 -10.92
CA SER A 95 -4.95 -10.85 -11.08
C SER A 95 -4.18 -10.74 -9.76
N PRO A 96 -4.60 -9.93 -8.76
CA PRO A 96 -3.91 -9.89 -7.47
C PRO A 96 -3.91 -11.25 -6.76
N ARG A 97 -5.00 -12.00 -6.87
CA ARG A 97 -5.12 -13.33 -6.27
C ARG A 97 -4.23 -14.34 -7.00
N ALA A 98 -4.31 -14.40 -8.31
CA ALA A 98 -3.49 -15.31 -9.15
C ALA A 98 -1.99 -15.08 -8.92
N TRP A 99 -1.56 -13.82 -8.85
CA TRP A 99 -0.20 -13.47 -8.48
C TRP A 99 0.16 -13.95 -7.07
N PHE A 100 -0.66 -13.62 -6.08
CA PHE A 100 -0.37 -13.93 -4.67
C PHE A 100 -0.30 -15.44 -4.41
N GLU A 101 -1.15 -16.23 -5.06
CA GLU A 101 -1.12 -17.69 -4.95
C GLU A 101 0.17 -18.28 -5.53
N ARG A 102 0.61 -17.82 -6.71
CA ARG A 102 1.89 -18.28 -7.28
C ARG A 102 3.08 -17.84 -6.43
N PHE A 103 3.12 -16.56 -6.07
CA PHE A 103 4.21 -16.02 -5.27
C PHE A 103 4.32 -16.73 -3.92
N GLY A 104 3.18 -16.95 -3.24
CA GLY A 104 3.13 -17.68 -1.98
C GLY A 104 3.65 -19.11 -2.09
N LYS A 105 3.28 -19.84 -3.15
CA LYS A 105 3.79 -21.19 -3.41
C LYS A 105 5.31 -21.21 -3.57
N VAL A 106 5.87 -20.31 -4.38
CA VAL A 106 7.33 -20.21 -4.59
C VAL A 106 8.05 -19.87 -3.29
N VAL A 107 7.59 -18.84 -2.57
CA VAL A 107 8.20 -18.45 -1.29
C VAL A 107 8.12 -19.59 -0.27
N GLN A 108 6.97 -20.27 -0.18
CA GLN A 108 6.83 -21.41 0.71
C GLN A 108 7.82 -22.53 0.37
N LEU A 109 7.94 -22.90 -0.91
CA LEU A 109 8.90 -23.92 -1.36
C LEU A 109 10.35 -23.54 -1.00
N ILE A 110 10.73 -22.28 -1.22
CA ILE A 110 12.08 -21.79 -0.87
C ILE A 110 12.31 -21.88 0.65
N LEU A 111 11.31 -21.47 1.46
CA LEU A 111 11.43 -21.45 2.92
C LEU A 111 11.37 -22.84 3.57
N THR A 112 10.67 -23.81 2.98
CA THR A 112 10.56 -25.18 3.51
C THR A 112 11.62 -26.13 2.95
N GLY A 113 12.35 -25.72 1.92
CA GLY A 113 13.25 -26.58 1.15
C GLY A 113 14.70 -26.63 1.65
N ASP A 114 15.15 -25.68 2.48
CA ASP A 114 16.57 -25.55 2.82
C ASP A 114 16.85 -25.47 4.34
N ASP A 115 17.83 -26.28 4.75
CA ASP A 115 18.55 -26.14 6.00
C ASP A 115 19.59 -25.01 5.86
N GLU A 116 19.42 -23.94 6.62
CA GLU A 116 20.36 -22.82 6.79
C GLU A 116 20.67 -21.95 5.54
N ALA A 117 19.67 -21.67 4.70
CA ALA A 117 19.83 -20.73 3.59
C ALA A 117 20.05 -19.27 4.05
N SER A 118 21.08 -18.63 3.50
CA SER A 118 21.36 -17.20 3.69
C SER A 118 20.40 -16.31 2.87
N LEU A 119 20.28 -15.01 3.24
CA LEU A 119 19.44 -14.05 2.49
C LEU A 119 19.85 -13.91 1.01
N ASP A 120 21.13 -14.07 0.70
CA ASP A 120 21.66 -14.01 -0.67
C ASP A 120 21.20 -15.21 -1.52
N ASP A 121 21.14 -16.39 -0.91
CA ASP A 121 20.61 -17.59 -1.56
C ASP A 121 19.09 -17.47 -1.79
N PHE A 122 18.36 -16.94 -0.80
CA PHE A 122 16.94 -16.64 -0.95
C PHE A 122 16.68 -15.68 -2.13
N GLU A 123 17.45 -14.59 -2.24
CA GLU A 123 17.29 -13.62 -3.32
C GLU A 123 17.56 -14.27 -4.69
N LYS A 124 18.62 -15.08 -4.81
CA LYS A 124 18.95 -15.80 -6.05
C LYS A 124 17.87 -16.78 -6.47
N LYS A 125 17.33 -17.56 -5.54
CA LYS A 125 16.21 -18.49 -5.80
C LYS A 125 14.93 -17.76 -6.19
N LEU A 126 14.67 -16.61 -5.57
CA LEU A 126 13.51 -15.80 -5.94
C LEU A 126 13.72 -15.16 -7.34
N ALA A 127 14.94 -14.77 -7.67
CA ALA A 127 15.31 -14.19 -8.97
C ALA A 127 15.36 -15.22 -10.12
N SER A 128 15.49 -16.52 -9.82
CA SER A 128 15.35 -17.56 -10.85
C SER A 128 13.89 -17.77 -11.25
N GLU A 129 12.95 -17.53 -10.34
CA GLU A 129 11.51 -17.69 -10.59
C GLU A 129 10.84 -16.41 -11.12
N PHE A 130 11.33 -15.25 -10.70
CA PHE A 130 10.75 -13.96 -11.04
C PHE A 130 11.80 -12.97 -11.52
N GLN A 131 11.41 -12.11 -12.46
CA GLN A 131 12.27 -10.99 -12.86
C GLN A 131 12.29 -9.93 -11.76
N ILE A 132 13.28 -10.05 -10.87
CA ILE A 132 13.46 -9.17 -9.72
C ILE A 132 14.42 -8.05 -10.04
N LYS A 133 14.10 -6.88 -9.50
CA LYS A 133 14.98 -5.73 -9.39
C LYS A 133 15.21 -5.44 -7.92
N ASP A 134 16.45 -5.58 -7.48
CA ASP A 134 16.85 -5.13 -6.15
C ASP A 134 16.83 -3.59 -6.10
N LEU A 135 16.10 -3.04 -5.12
CA LEU A 135 16.07 -1.60 -4.82
C LEU A 135 16.97 -1.26 -3.61
N GLY A 136 17.58 -2.28 -3.01
CA GLY A 136 18.50 -2.18 -1.87
C GLY A 136 17.76 -1.93 -0.56
N LEU A 137 18.43 -1.22 0.34
CA LEU A 137 17.86 -0.86 1.65
C LEU A 137 16.58 -0.02 1.50
N LEU A 138 15.59 -0.35 2.31
CA LEU A 138 14.30 0.35 2.36
C LEU A 138 14.50 1.82 2.71
N LYS A 139 14.39 2.68 1.69
CA LYS A 139 14.39 4.15 1.83
C LYS A 139 13.02 4.76 1.55
N TYR A 140 12.27 4.16 0.63
CA TYR A 140 10.97 4.65 0.18
C TYR A 140 10.01 3.49 0.00
N PHE A 141 8.82 3.59 0.59
CA PHE A 141 7.77 2.58 0.40
C PHE A 141 6.40 3.25 0.41
N LEU A 142 5.66 3.11 -0.69
CA LEU A 142 4.32 3.70 -0.87
C LEU A 142 4.28 5.23 -0.64
N GLY A 143 5.32 5.95 -1.03
CA GLY A 143 5.42 7.39 -0.79
C GLY A 143 5.75 7.77 0.66
N MET A 144 6.06 6.80 1.51
CA MET A 144 6.66 7.04 2.83
C MET A 144 8.18 6.95 2.73
N GLU A 145 8.87 7.83 3.43
CA GLU A 145 10.33 7.86 3.56
C GLU A 145 10.78 7.19 4.85
N PHE A 146 11.87 6.43 4.78
CA PHE A 146 12.41 5.66 5.89
C PHE A 146 13.81 6.15 6.23
N ALA A 147 14.00 6.58 7.46
CA ALA A 147 15.29 6.99 8.01
C ALA A 147 15.65 6.09 9.20
N ARG A 148 16.66 5.24 9.03
CA ARG A 148 17.14 4.35 10.09
C ARG A 148 18.24 5.02 10.92
N SER A 149 18.17 4.85 12.23
CA SER A 149 19.15 5.34 13.20
C SER A 149 19.40 4.27 14.28
N LYS A 150 20.39 4.51 15.16
CA LYS A 150 20.62 3.66 16.34
C LYS A 150 19.39 3.59 17.27
N LYS A 151 18.54 4.62 17.26
CA LYS A 151 17.32 4.69 18.09
C LYS A 151 16.16 3.90 17.48
N GLY A 152 16.19 3.57 16.19
CA GLY A 152 15.09 2.92 15.48
C GLY A 152 14.90 3.42 14.05
N ILE A 153 13.73 3.13 13.47
CA ILE A 153 13.34 3.57 12.12
C ILE A 153 12.32 4.69 12.25
N PHE A 154 12.62 5.85 11.67
CA PHE A 154 11.70 6.96 11.53
C PHE A 154 11.05 6.91 10.15
N VAL A 155 9.73 6.97 10.11
CA VAL A 155 8.91 6.94 8.89
C VAL A 155 8.17 8.25 8.76
N ASN A 156 8.29 8.92 7.62
CA ASN A 156 7.61 10.18 7.36
C ASN A 156 7.01 10.23 5.95
N LYS A 157 6.19 11.24 5.67
CA LYS A 157 5.51 11.44 4.37
C LYS A 157 5.77 12.80 3.75
N ARG A 158 6.82 13.49 4.18
CA ARG A 158 7.07 14.89 3.81
C ARG A 158 7.09 15.05 2.30
N LYS A 159 7.83 14.19 1.59
CA LYS A 159 7.88 14.20 0.12
C LYS A 159 6.50 14.01 -0.52
N TYR A 160 5.74 13.00 -0.10
CA TYR A 160 4.38 12.78 -0.63
C TYR A 160 3.45 13.99 -0.43
N VAL A 161 3.54 14.66 0.72
CA VAL A 161 2.75 15.87 1.01
C VAL A 161 3.21 17.04 0.14
N LEU A 162 4.52 17.22 -0.03
CA LEU A 162 5.07 18.26 -0.90
C LEU A 162 4.66 18.05 -2.36
N ASP A 163 4.77 16.82 -2.87
CA ASP A 163 4.35 16.46 -4.22
C ASP A 163 2.83 16.70 -4.41
N LEU A 164 2.01 16.40 -3.39
CA LEU A 164 0.57 16.69 -3.41
C LEU A 164 0.27 18.20 -3.45
N LEU A 165 0.99 19.00 -2.68
CA LEU A 165 0.82 20.46 -2.65
C LEU A 165 1.25 21.09 -3.96
N GLU A 166 2.32 20.59 -4.58
CA GLU A 166 2.79 21.04 -5.89
C GLU A 166 1.75 20.72 -6.97
N GLU A 167 1.26 19.48 -7.04
CA GLU A 167 0.23 19.07 -8.00
C GLU A 167 -1.08 19.86 -7.88
N THR A 168 -1.44 20.28 -6.66
CA THR A 168 -2.65 21.08 -6.41
C THR A 168 -2.41 22.59 -6.51
N SER A 169 -1.17 23.02 -6.83
CA SER A 169 -0.77 24.43 -6.84
C SER A 169 -1.02 25.14 -5.49
N LEU A 170 -0.94 24.38 -4.39
CA LEU A 170 -1.09 24.88 -3.02
C LEU A 170 0.25 25.02 -2.28
N LEU A 171 1.36 24.80 -2.99
CA LEU A 171 2.70 24.97 -2.41
C LEU A 171 2.91 26.44 -2.00
N GLY A 172 3.32 26.65 -0.74
CA GLY A 172 3.51 28.00 -0.19
C GLY A 172 2.22 28.74 0.18
N CYS A 173 1.04 28.10 0.10
CA CYS A 173 -0.19 28.69 0.61
C CYS A 173 -0.12 28.92 2.12
N ARG A 174 -0.76 30.00 2.59
CA ARG A 174 -0.88 30.28 4.02
C ARG A 174 -1.78 29.23 4.69
N ILE A 175 -1.34 28.76 5.85
CA ILE A 175 -2.11 27.82 6.67
C ILE A 175 -3.41 28.51 7.10
N ALA A 176 -4.54 27.85 6.85
CA ALA A 176 -5.85 28.29 7.32
C ALA A 176 -6.34 27.32 8.38
N LYS A 177 -6.71 27.82 9.57
CA LYS A 177 -7.30 26.99 10.64
C LYS A 177 -8.62 26.34 10.22
N THR A 178 -9.37 27.01 9.35
CA THR A 178 -10.61 26.50 8.77
C THR A 178 -10.49 26.57 7.25
N PRO A 179 -10.48 25.43 6.53
CA PRO A 179 -10.35 25.42 5.07
C PRO A 179 -11.58 25.99 4.35
N ILE A 180 -12.70 26.12 5.05
CA ILE A 180 -13.92 26.76 4.54
C ILE A 180 -13.86 28.28 4.72
N ARG A 181 -14.29 29.04 3.71
CA ARG A 181 -14.38 30.50 3.81
C ARG A 181 -15.39 30.88 4.91
N PRO A 182 -15.04 31.75 5.86
CA PRO A 182 -15.99 32.32 6.80
C PRO A 182 -17.13 32.99 6.03
N ASN A 183 -18.37 32.79 6.45
CA ASN A 183 -19.58 33.36 5.85
C ASN A 183 -19.93 32.85 4.44
N LEU A 184 -19.46 31.67 4.03
CA LEU A 184 -19.93 31.02 2.81
C LEU A 184 -21.42 30.66 2.95
N LYS A 185 -22.30 31.40 2.27
CA LYS A 185 -23.73 31.04 2.17
C LYS A 185 -23.89 29.82 1.27
N LEU A 186 -24.16 28.67 1.87
CA LEU A 186 -24.48 27.44 1.15
C LEU A 186 -25.81 27.64 0.43
N LEU A 187 -25.77 27.72 -0.90
CA LEU A 187 -26.97 27.73 -1.72
C LEU A 187 -27.37 26.29 -2.04
N ALA A 188 -28.67 26.00 -2.11
CA ALA A 188 -29.17 24.72 -2.58
C ALA A 188 -28.59 24.45 -3.98
N ALA A 189 -27.88 23.33 -4.12
CA ALA A 189 -27.23 22.97 -5.37
C ALA A 189 -28.31 22.76 -6.44
N LYS A 190 -28.42 23.68 -7.40
CA LYS A 190 -29.03 23.34 -8.69
C LYS A 190 -28.17 22.22 -9.28
N ALA A 191 -28.80 21.17 -9.82
CA ALA A 191 -28.12 20.05 -10.46
C ALA A 191 -27.21 20.55 -11.59
N LYS A 192 -26.01 20.96 -11.23
CA LYS A 192 -24.96 21.41 -12.12
C LYS A 192 -23.95 20.28 -12.15
N GLU A 193 -23.56 19.89 -13.36
CA GLU A 193 -22.54 18.89 -13.58
C GLU A 193 -21.31 19.17 -12.70
N ILE A 194 -20.91 18.18 -11.92
CA ILE A 194 -19.66 18.21 -11.16
C ILE A 194 -18.54 18.25 -12.19
N LYS A 195 -18.01 19.45 -12.44
CA LYS A 195 -17.06 19.73 -13.53
C LYS A 195 -15.84 18.78 -13.51
N ASP A 196 -15.35 18.44 -12.31
CA ASP A 196 -14.11 17.68 -12.13
C ASP A 196 -14.24 16.57 -11.06
N ARG A 197 -15.21 15.66 -11.24
CA ARG A 197 -15.47 14.54 -10.30
C ARG A 197 -14.21 13.70 -10.05
N GLU A 198 -13.45 13.39 -11.09
CA GLU A 198 -12.26 12.54 -11.00
C GLU A 198 -11.14 13.22 -10.19
N GLN A 199 -10.88 14.51 -10.45
CA GLN A 199 -9.89 15.29 -9.72
C GLN A 199 -10.23 15.35 -8.23
N TYR A 200 -11.50 15.59 -7.90
CA TYR A 200 -11.98 15.59 -6.52
C TYR A 200 -11.82 14.24 -5.83
N GLN A 201 -12.22 13.15 -6.50
CA GLN A 201 -12.09 11.79 -5.96
C GLN A 201 -10.62 11.39 -5.76
N ARG A 202 -9.74 11.74 -6.71
CA ARG A 202 -8.30 11.53 -6.60
C ARG A 202 -7.72 12.31 -5.42
N LEU A 203 -8.04 13.60 -5.29
CA LEU A 203 -7.56 14.44 -4.19
C LEU A 203 -8.03 13.91 -2.83
N LEU A 204 -9.31 13.57 -2.69
CA LEU A 204 -9.85 12.93 -1.49
C LEU A 204 -9.10 11.65 -1.16
N GLY A 205 -8.87 10.78 -2.14
CA GLY A 205 -8.13 9.53 -1.94
C GLY A 205 -6.71 9.78 -1.41
N ARG A 206 -6.01 10.77 -1.96
CA ARG A 206 -4.67 11.17 -1.50
C ARG A 206 -4.67 11.75 -0.09
N LEU A 207 -5.68 12.56 0.25
CA LEU A 207 -5.84 13.14 1.59
C LEU A 207 -6.16 12.05 2.64
N ILE A 208 -7.08 11.13 2.32
CA ILE A 208 -7.36 9.97 3.16
C ILE A 208 -6.09 9.15 3.37
N TYR A 209 -5.32 8.91 2.31
CA TYR A 209 -4.04 8.21 2.41
C TYR A 209 -3.05 8.92 3.33
N CYS A 210 -2.95 10.26 3.29
CA CYS A 210 -2.15 11.04 4.22
C CYS A 210 -2.54 10.74 5.67
N ILE A 211 -3.83 10.89 6.00
CA ILE A 211 -4.39 10.81 7.35
C ILE A 211 -4.28 9.40 7.94
N CYS A 212 -4.59 8.35 7.17
CA CYS A 212 -4.69 6.97 7.69
C CYS A 212 -3.37 6.35 8.19
N TRP A 213 -2.21 6.98 7.96
CA TRP A 213 -0.90 6.35 8.13
C TRP A 213 0.09 7.16 8.97
N SER A 214 -0.22 8.40 9.35
CA SER A 214 0.56 9.18 10.33
C SER A 214 -0.15 10.49 10.71
N PRO A 215 -0.04 10.94 11.98
CA PRO A 215 -0.22 12.34 12.32
C PRO A 215 0.94 13.22 11.79
N GLU A 216 0.77 14.53 11.85
CA GLU A 216 1.48 15.58 11.07
C GLU A 216 3.01 15.45 10.93
N LYS A 217 3.73 14.84 11.88
CA LYS A 217 5.20 14.81 11.92
C LYS A 217 5.86 13.46 11.55
N GLY A 218 5.11 12.36 11.40
CA GLY A 218 5.64 11.01 11.12
C GLY A 218 5.57 10.03 12.31
N ILE A 219 6.11 8.83 12.15
CA ILE A 219 6.11 7.74 13.15
C ILE A 219 7.53 7.25 13.38
N LEU A 220 7.98 7.24 14.64
CA LEU A 220 9.20 6.56 15.06
C LEU A 220 8.91 5.15 15.56
N PHE A 221 9.52 4.13 14.96
CA PHE A 221 9.60 2.78 15.49
C PHE A 221 10.89 2.66 16.29
N LYS A 222 10.77 2.75 17.62
CA LYS A 222 11.92 2.74 18.54
C LYS A 222 12.46 1.32 18.75
N ARG A 223 13.78 1.20 18.89
CA ARG A 223 14.43 -0.03 19.35
C ARG A 223 14.19 -0.19 20.84
N ASN A 224 13.41 -1.20 21.18
CA ASN A 224 13.08 -1.57 22.55
C ASN A 224 13.31 -3.10 22.70
N ASN A 225 13.67 -3.59 23.89
CA ASN A 225 13.87 -5.03 24.13
C ASN A 225 12.53 -5.82 24.17
N HIS A 226 11.44 -5.25 23.64
CA HIS A 226 10.12 -5.85 23.63
C HIS A 226 9.39 -5.58 22.31
N PHE A 227 8.45 -6.47 21.95
CA PHE A 227 7.67 -6.41 20.71
C PHE A 227 6.58 -5.32 20.67
N GLN A 228 6.52 -4.43 21.66
CA GLN A 228 5.53 -3.33 21.67
C GLN A 228 5.91 -2.22 20.67
N VAL A 229 4.96 -1.88 19.80
CA VAL A 229 5.08 -0.77 18.85
C VAL A 229 4.77 0.55 19.59
N GLU A 230 5.81 1.29 19.95
CA GLU A 230 5.68 2.65 20.47
C GLU A 230 5.90 3.64 19.32
N GLY A 231 4.80 4.10 18.71
CA GLY A 231 4.82 5.23 17.79
C GLY A 231 4.68 6.52 18.57
N TYR A 232 5.74 7.33 18.62
CA TYR A 232 5.69 8.67 19.21
C TYR A 232 5.35 9.69 18.13
N THR A 233 4.38 10.55 18.42
CA THR A 233 3.90 11.62 17.53
C THR A 233 4.66 12.95 17.72
N ASN A 234 5.56 13.01 18.71
CA ASN A 234 6.32 14.21 19.04
C ASN A 234 7.83 13.97 18.86
N ALA A 235 8.37 14.53 17.77
CA ALA A 235 9.72 15.07 17.82
C ALA A 235 9.57 16.55 18.20
N ASP A 236 9.78 16.81 19.49
CA ASP A 236 10.41 18.03 19.97
C ASP A 236 11.82 17.64 20.46
#